data_AF-A0A1W6TSB5-F1
#
_entry.id   AF-A0A1W6TSB5-F1
#
_cell.length_a   1.000
_cell.length_b   1.000
_cell.length_c   1.000
_cell.angle_alpha   90.00
_cell.angle_beta   90.00
_cell.angle_gamma   90.00
#
_symmetry.space_group_name_H-M   'P 1'
#
loop_
_entity.id
_entity.type
_entity.pdbx_description
1 polymer ?
#
loop_
_entity_poly.entity_id
_entity_poly.type
_entity_poly.pdbx_seq_one_letter_code
_entity_poly.pdbx_strand_id
1 'polypeptide(L)'
;MRNLFELLLAIAQSPTTVMIQGGAGTGKELLVRAVHNMSSRSDKPFVAVNCGALLDNLLESELFGYKKGAFTGATQDEPGRFKLAEGGTLFLDEIGEIIPALQVRLLRVLQE
;
A
#
# COMPACT_ATOMS: atom_id res chain seq x y z
N MET A 1 22.48 -7.65 13.09
CA MET A 1 21.76 -8.03 11.85
C MET A 1 20.86 -9.27 11.98
N ARG A 2 21.20 -10.31 12.76
CA ARG A 2 20.33 -11.52 12.94
C ARG A 2 18.89 -11.22 13.34
N ASN A 3 18.68 -10.20 14.17
CA ASN A 3 17.37 -9.82 14.69
C ASN A 3 16.38 -9.34 13.60
N LEU A 4 16.85 -8.66 12.54
CA LEU A 4 15.96 -8.17 11.48
C LEU A 4 15.41 -9.31 10.62
N PHE A 5 16.24 -10.28 10.25
CA PHE A 5 15.81 -11.40 9.42
C PHE A 5 14.86 -12.34 10.16
N GLU A 6 15.08 -12.57 11.45
CA GLU A 6 14.14 -13.31 12.29
C GLU A 6 12.79 -12.58 12.41
N LEU A 7 12.82 -11.26 12.59
CA LEU A 7 11.60 -10.44 12.59
C LEU A 7 10.88 -10.47 11.24
N LEU A 8 11.60 -10.43 10.12
CA LEU A 8 11.01 -10.49 8.77
C LEU A 8 10.25 -11.81 8.55
N LEU A 9 10.79 -12.93 9.02
CA LEU A 9 10.12 -14.23 8.92
C LEU A 9 8.83 -14.24 9.76
N ALA A 10 8.88 -13.71 10.98
CA ALA A 10 7.70 -13.61 11.83
C ALA A 10 6.62 -12.70 11.21
N ILE A 11 7.03 -11.56 10.65
CA ILE A 11 6.15 -10.63 9.95
C ILE A 11 5.52 -11.27 8.70
N ALA A 12 6.31 -11.99 7.90
CA ALA A 12 5.83 -12.61 6.66
C ALA A 12 4.72 -13.64 6.90
N GLN A 13 4.74 -14.32 8.05
CA GLN A 13 3.70 -15.28 8.44
C GLN A 13 2.49 -14.63 9.12
N SER A 14 2.54 -13.32 9.38
CA SER A 14 1.47 -12.59 10.08
C SER A 14 0.51 -11.92 9.08
N PRO A 15 -0.80 -11.90 9.37
CA PRO A 15 -1.77 -11.11 8.60
C PRO A 15 -1.70 -9.60 8.92
N THR A 16 -0.94 -9.18 9.94
CA THR A 16 -0.92 -7.81 10.46
C THR A 16 -0.36 -6.78 9.49
N THR A 17 -0.87 -5.54 9.58
CA THR A 17 -0.26 -4.36 8.96
C THR A 17 1.11 -4.07 9.58
N VAL A 18 2.09 -3.69 8.73
CA VAL A 18 3.49 -3.46 9.14
C VAL A 18 3.90 -2.05 8.77
N MET A 19 4.48 -1.33 9.72
CA MET A 19 5.12 -0.04 9.48
C MET A 19 6.63 -0.24 9.33
N ILE A 20 7.21 0.28 8.24
CA ILE A 20 8.65 0.20 7.99
C ILE A 20 9.23 1.60 8.04
N GLN A 21 10.17 1.81 8.95
CA GLN A 21 10.84 3.09 9.14
C GLN A 21 12.31 2.98 8.75
N GLY A 22 12.82 4.02 8.10
CA GLY A 22 14.21 4.11 7.69
C GLY A 22 14.44 5.27 6.73
N GLY A 23 15.68 5.72 6.63
CA GLY A 23 16.08 6.83 5.75
C GLY A 23 15.75 6.61 4.27
N ALA A 24 15.81 7.67 3.47
CA ALA A 24 15.69 7.57 2.02
C ALA A 24 16.84 6.70 1.45
N GLY A 25 16.54 5.88 0.44
CA GLY A 25 17.54 5.05 -0.23
C GLY A 25 18.05 3.83 0.56
N THR A 26 17.48 3.49 1.71
CA THR A 26 17.93 2.33 2.53
C THR A 26 17.40 0.97 2.06
N GLY A 27 16.75 0.90 0.89
CA GLY A 27 16.24 -0.37 0.33
C GLY A 27 14.97 -0.91 0.98
N LYS A 28 14.12 -0.05 1.56
CA LYS A 28 12.84 -0.45 2.18
C LYS A 28 11.95 -1.24 1.22
N GLU A 29 11.92 -0.87 -0.05
CA GLU A 29 11.13 -1.58 -1.07
C GLU A 29 11.59 -3.04 -1.24
N LEU A 30 12.90 -3.30 -1.23
CA LEU A 30 13.45 -4.65 -1.30
C LEU A 30 13.01 -5.48 -0.09
N LEU A 31 12.99 -4.87 1.10
CA LEU A 31 12.53 -5.51 2.32
C LEU A 31 11.03 -5.85 2.24
N VAL A 32 10.20 -4.93 1.76
CA VAL A 32 8.75 -5.17 1.58
C VAL A 32 8.49 -6.31 0.60
N ARG A 33 9.18 -6.31 -0.55
CA ARG A 33 9.06 -7.39 -1.56
C ARG A 33 9.51 -8.73 -0.99
N ALA A 34 10.57 -8.75 -0.19
CA ALA A 34 11.00 -9.96 0.50
C ALA A 34 9.93 -10.48 1.47
N VAL A 35 9.30 -9.60 2.27
CA VAL A 35 8.20 -9.98 3.16
C VAL A 35 7.04 -10.60 2.39
N HIS A 36 6.61 -9.96 1.29
CA HIS A 36 5.54 -10.50 0.45
C HIS A 36 5.91 -11.88 -0.12
N ASN A 37 7.10 -12.02 -0.69
CA ASN A 37 7.56 -13.28 -1.28
C ASN A 37 7.70 -14.43 -0.26
N MET A 38 7.98 -14.11 1.01
CA MET A 38 8.09 -15.10 2.11
C MET A 38 6.75 -15.38 2.80
N SER A 39 5.69 -14.64 2.46
CA SER A 39 4.39 -14.76 3.10
C SER A 39 3.51 -15.85 2.47
N SER A 40 2.41 -16.19 3.15
CA SER A 40 1.37 -17.08 2.63
C SER A 40 0.60 -16.51 1.42
N ARG A 41 0.87 -15.26 1.02
CA ARG A 41 0.23 -14.55 -0.10
C ARG A 41 1.23 -14.20 -1.22
N SER A 42 2.34 -14.93 -1.32
CA SER A 42 3.39 -14.72 -2.33
C SER A 42 2.95 -14.98 -3.78
N ASP A 43 1.86 -15.73 -3.98
CA ASP A 43 1.21 -15.97 -5.27
C ASP A 43 0.11 -14.93 -5.58
N LYS A 44 -0.14 -13.98 -4.67
CA LYS A 44 -1.20 -12.97 -4.77
C LYS A 44 -0.65 -11.63 -5.26
N PRO A 45 -1.52 -10.69 -5.65
CA PRO A 45 -1.07 -9.39 -6.14
C PRO A 45 -0.18 -8.64 -5.13
N PHE A 46 0.91 -8.08 -5.63
CA PHE A 46 1.70 -7.07 -4.92
C PHE A 46 1.49 -5.73 -5.61
N VAL A 47 0.85 -4.79 -4.93
CA VAL A 47 0.55 -3.46 -5.44
C VAL A 47 1.32 -2.44 -4.62
N ALA A 48 2.11 -1.60 -5.27
CA ALA A 48 2.83 -0.51 -4.63
C ALA A 48 2.28 0.84 -5.09
N VAL A 49 2.16 1.77 -4.16
CA VAL A 49 1.72 3.16 -4.40
C VAL A 49 2.71 4.07 -3.70
N ASN A 50 3.26 5.05 -4.42
CA ASN A 50 4.05 6.12 -3.83
C ASN A 50 3.11 7.30 -3.52
N CYS A 51 2.89 7.55 -2.23
CA CYS A 51 1.98 8.60 -1.77
C CYS A 51 2.54 10.02 -1.95
N GLY A 52 3.87 10.19 -1.98
CA GLY A 52 4.51 11.50 -2.19
C GLY A 52 4.63 11.91 -3.66
N ALA A 53 4.42 10.98 -4.61
CA ALA A 53 4.57 11.24 -6.04
C ALA A 53 3.34 11.84 -6.73
N LEU A 54 2.19 11.88 -6.06
CA LEU A 54 0.90 12.26 -6.64
C LEU A 54 0.26 13.44 -5.90
N LEU A 55 -0.56 14.21 -6.62
CA LEU A 55 -1.46 15.18 -5.99
C LEU A 55 -2.55 14.46 -5.21
N ASP A 56 -3.04 15.06 -4.12
CA ASP A 56 -3.99 14.43 -3.20
C ASP A 56 -5.23 13.84 -3.88
N ASN A 57 -5.82 14.55 -4.85
CA ASN A 57 -7.00 14.11 -5.57
C ASN A 57 -6.73 12.91 -6.49
N LEU A 58 -5.54 12.85 -7.08
CA LEU A 58 -5.10 11.71 -7.90
C LEU A 58 -4.75 10.52 -7.02
N LEU A 59 -4.06 10.75 -5.89
CA LEU A 59 -3.77 9.71 -4.91
C LEU A 59 -5.06 9.10 -4.36
N GLU A 60 -6.07 9.93 -4.07
CA GLU A 60 -7.39 9.47 -3.66
C GLU A 60 -8.03 8.55 -4.71
N SER A 61 -8.06 9.02 -5.95
CA SER A 61 -8.64 8.29 -7.08
C SER A 61 -7.89 7.00 -7.36
N GLU A 62 -6.57 6.98 -7.16
CA GLU A 62 -5.74 5.80 -7.34
C GLU A 62 -5.97 4.79 -6.22
N LEU A 63 -5.98 5.21 -4.95
CA LEU A 63 -6.19 4.30 -3.82
C LEU A 63 -7.58 3.67 -3.84
N PHE A 64 -8.63 4.49 -4.01
CA PHE A 64 -10.02 4.07 -3.83
C PHE A 64 -10.75 3.78 -5.14
N GLY A 65 -10.18 4.17 -6.28
CA GLY A 65 -10.81 4.06 -7.58
C GLY A 65 -11.83 5.16 -7.81
N TYR A 66 -12.39 5.19 -9.02
CA TYR A 66 -13.42 6.13 -9.39
C TYR A 66 -14.39 5.52 -10.41
N LYS A 67 -15.58 6.10 -10.48
CA LYS A 67 -16.60 5.74 -11.47
C LYS A 67 -16.53 6.67 -12.67
N LYS A 68 -16.93 6.18 -13.83
CA LYS A 68 -17.13 7.00 -15.02
C LYS A 68 -17.99 8.22 -14.67
N GLY A 69 -17.50 9.40 -15.02
CA GLY A 69 -18.17 10.68 -14.72
C GLY A 69 -17.94 11.24 -13.32
N ALA A 70 -17.07 10.64 -12.48
CA ALA A 70 -16.74 11.20 -11.16
C ALA A 70 -16.05 12.57 -11.23
N PHE A 71 -15.31 12.84 -12.31
CA PHE A 71 -14.70 14.15 -12.61
C PHE A 71 -14.53 14.32 -14.13
N THR A 72 -14.21 15.54 -14.56
CA THR A 72 -13.90 15.85 -15.97
C THR A 72 -12.69 15.05 -16.44
N GLY A 73 -12.89 14.09 -17.34
CA GLY A 73 -11.85 13.17 -17.80
C GLY A 73 -12.01 11.72 -17.34
N ALA A 74 -12.92 11.44 -16.39
CA ALA A 74 -13.26 10.08 -15.95
C ALA A 74 -14.10 9.36 -17.03
N THR A 75 -13.43 8.85 -18.07
CA THR A 75 -14.06 8.23 -19.25
C THR A 75 -14.55 6.81 -19.01
N GLN A 76 -14.00 6.14 -17.99
CA GLN A 76 -14.31 4.76 -17.60
C GLN A 76 -14.30 4.59 -16.08
N ASP A 77 -14.82 3.46 -15.62
CA ASP A 77 -14.62 3.00 -14.24
C ASP A 77 -13.18 2.51 -14.08
N GLU A 78 -12.55 2.88 -12.97
CA GLU A 78 -11.20 2.41 -12.64
C GLU A 78 -11.18 1.85 -11.20
N PRO A 79 -10.80 0.58 -11.01
CA PRO A 79 -10.71 0.01 -9.67
C PRO A 79 -9.53 0.61 -8.90
N GLY A 80 -9.75 0.91 -7.62
CA GLY A 80 -8.69 1.40 -6.76
C GLY A 80 -7.63 0.37 -6.44
N ARG A 81 -6.46 0.83 -6.02
CA ARG A 81 -5.31 0.00 -5.62
C ARG A 81 -5.65 -0.97 -4.49
N PHE A 82 -6.55 -0.62 -3.58
CA PHE A 82 -7.06 -1.56 -2.55
C PHE A 82 -7.71 -2.79 -3.18
N LYS A 83 -8.57 -2.57 -4.18
CA LYS A 83 -9.25 -3.66 -4.89
C LYS A 83 -8.28 -4.48 -5.74
N LEU A 84 -7.31 -3.82 -6.39
CA LEU A 84 -6.28 -4.51 -7.15
C LEU A 84 -5.34 -5.36 -6.28
N ALA A 85 -5.18 -4.99 -5.01
CA ALA A 85 -4.39 -5.71 -4.01
C ALA A 85 -5.18 -6.77 -3.23
N GLU A 86 -6.45 -6.99 -3.56
CA GLU A 86 -7.35 -7.88 -2.82
C GLU A 86 -6.75 -9.29 -2.70
N GLY A 87 -6.72 -9.82 -1.47
CA GLY A 87 -6.10 -11.10 -1.13
C GLY A 87 -4.56 -11.09 -1.12
N GLY A 88 -3.90 -10.00 -1.51
CA GLY A 88 -2.45 -9.87 -1.60
C GLY A 88 -1.87 -8.84 -0.63
N THR A 89 -0.96 -8.01 -1.14
CA THR A 89 -0.25 -6.98 -0.36
C THR A 89 -0.34 -5.63 -1.06
N LEU A 90 -0.79 -4.62 -0.32
CA LEU A 90 -0.68 -3.21 -0.70
C LEU A 90 0.48 -2.57 0.06
N PHE A 91 1.45 -2.01 -0.66
CA PHE A 91 2.54 -1.22 -0.12
C PHE A 91 2.29 0.26 -0.36
N LEU A 92 2.24 1.04 0.72
CA LEU A 92 2.08 2.49 0.70
C LEU A 92 3.43 3.13 1.06
N ASP A 93 4.18 3.56 0.06
CA ASP A 93 5.44 4.26 0.26
C ASP A 93 5.18 5.73 0.57
N GLU A 94 6.04 6.32 1.41
CA GLU A 94 5.92 7.71 1.85
C GLU A 94 4.53 8.04 2.45
N ILE A 95 3.95 7.08 3.20
CA ILE A 95 2.63 7.24 3.83
C ILE A 95 2.53 8.44 4.78
N GLY A 96 3.66 9.01 5.21
CA GLY A 96 3.70 10.24 6.01
C GLY A 96 3.27 11.50 5.24
N GLU A 97 3.28 11.46 3.90
CA GLU A 97 2.97 12.62 3.04
C GLU A 97 1.47 12.80 2.79
N ILE A 98 0.62 11.85 3.19
CA ILE A 98 -0.83 11.95 2.92
C ILE A 98 -1.52 12.97 3.80
N ILE A 99 -2.46 13.72 3.22
CA ILE A 99 -3.28 14.68 3.95
C ILE A 99 -4.23 14.02 4.96
N PRO A 100 -4.64 14.73 6.04
CA PRO A 100 -5.52 14.18 7.08
C PRO A 100 -6.84 13.60 6.55
N ALA A 101 -7.41 14.17 5.48
CA ALA A 101 -8.64 13.65 4.89
C ALA A 101 -8.47 12.21 4.35
N LEU A 102 -7.33 11.93 3.70
CA LEU A 102 -7.00 10.58 3.22
C LEU A 102 -6.72 9.61 4.36
N GLN A 103 -6.10 10.09 5.45
CA GLN A 103 -5.86 9.27 6.65
C GLN A 103 -7.16 8.73 7.25
N VAL A 104 -8.22 9.56 7.31
CA VAL A 104 -9.53 9.13 7.81
C VAL A 104 -10.14 8.03 6.93
N ARG A 105 -9.98 8.14 5.60
CA ARG A 105 -10.49 7.12 4.66
C ARG A 105 -9.69 5.82 4.74
N LEU A 106 -8.36 5.93 4.83
CA LEU A 106 -7.47 4.80 5.05
C LEU A 106 -7.81 4.06 6.35
N LEU A 107 -8.08 4.79 7.44
CA LEU A 107 -8.46 4.21 8.72
C LEU A 107 -9.73 3.36 8.60
N ARG A 108 -10.74 3.81 7.84
CA ARG A 108 -11.97 3.03 7.61
C ARG A 108 -11.67 1.70 6.93
N VAL A 109 -10.80 1.71 5.91
CA VAL A 109 -10.41 0.47 5.20
C VAL A 109 -9.65 -0.50 6.11
N LEU A 110 -8.86 0.01 7.06
CA LEU A 110 -8.10 -0.84 7.99
C LEU A 110 -8.95 -1.38 9.16
N GLN A 111 -10.15 -0.84 9.39
CA GLN A 111 -11.06 -1.25 10.46
C GLN A 111 -12.07 -2.33 10.02
N GLU A 112 -12.32 -2.43 8.72
CA GLU A 112 -13.14 -3.46 8.09
C GLU A 112 -12.34 -4.76 7.89
#